data_AF-A0A484MA39-F1
#
_entry.id   AF-A0A484MA39-F1
#
_cell.length_a   1.000
_cell.length_b   1.000
_cell.length_c   1.000
_cell.angle_alpha   90.00
_cell.angle_beta   90.00
_cell.angle_gamma   90.00
#
_symmetry.space_group_name_H-M   'P 1'
#
loop_
_entity.id
_entity.type
_entity.pdbx_description
1 polymer ?
#
loop_
_entity_poly.entity_id
_entity_poly.type
_entity_poly.pdbx_seq_one_letter_code
_entity_poly.pdbx_strand_id
1 'polypeptide(L)'
;MSLSQEFPEGITNGAYWYPIYGGMQDWNYIHAGCFELTLEISDDKWPNATELPTLWEYNKLSMLHLVASVVKSGIHGRIFSSDSGKPIPASIDIKGINYTIKAGETFANYHRLLAPGENYEVIATMTGYTPKRTQIVLKEEATSLDFILDPVIAANADGFLLKRWDYSFLRWWQSNLFVILILILAFLLGIFLKKSRVLNRSKHRPNGGSKRPSLV
;
A
#
# COMPACT_ATOMS: atom_id res chain seq x y z
N MET A 1 -30.45 -2.17 -14.26
CA MET A 1 -29.55 -0.99 -14.34
C MET A 1 -29.12 -0.64 -15.76
N SER A 2 -28.66 -1.57 -16.62
CA SER A 2 -28.19 -1.23 -17.99
C SER A 2 -29.26 -0.61 -18.92
N LEU A 3 -30.54 -0.81 -18.62
CA LEU A 3 -31.68 -0.23 -19.33
C LEU A 3 -32.24 1.04 -18.65
N SER A 4 -31.46 1.68 -17.77
CA SER A 4 -31.89 2.92 -17.11
C SER A 4 -32.10 4.04 -18.13
N GLN A 5 -33.19 4.78 -17.99
CA GLN A 5 -33.43 6.01 -18.76
C GLN A 5 -32.72 7.22 -18.15
N GLU A 6 -32.48 7.20 -16.83
CA GLU A 6 -31.78 8.28 -16.11
C GLU A 6 -30.27 8.18 -16.27
N PHE A 7 -29.73 6.95 -16.27
CA PHE A 7 -28.31 6.67 -16.41
C PHE A 7 -28.07 5.95 -17.75
N PRO A 8 -27.70 6.69 -18.81
CA PRO A 8 -27.34 6.09 -20.09
C PRO A 8 -26.29 4.98 -19.89
N GLU A 9 -26.53 3.83 -20.52
CA GLU A 9 -25.68 2.63 -20.39
C GLU A 9 -25.58 2.06 -18.97
N GLY A 10 -26.38 2.57 -18.02
CA GLY A 10 -26.35 2.17 -16.61
C GLY A 10 -25.11 2.64 -15.85
N ILE A 11 -24.44 3.70 -16.30
CA ILE A 11 -23.26 4.28 -15.64
C ILE A 11 -23.47 5.77 -15.33
N THR A 12 -22.78 6.27 -14.31
CA THR A 12 -22.79 7.70 -13.97
C THR A 12 -21.48 8.12 -13.32
N ASN A 13 -21.12 9.39 -13.44
CA ASN A 13 -20.10 10.00 -12.59
C ASN A 13 -20.72 10.33 -11.23
N GLY A 14 -20.08 9.89 -10.13
CA GLY A 14 -20.65 10.05 -8.79
C GLY A 14 -21.03 11.50 -8.46
N ALA A 15 -20.14 12.46 -8.71
CA ALA A 15 -20.41 13.87 -8.43
C ALA A 15 -21.49 14.49 -9.35
N TYR A 16 -21.63 13.98 -10.58
CA TYR A 16 -22.70 14.39 -11.50
C TYR A 16 -24.08 13.92 -11.04
N TRP A 17 -24.18 12.71 -10.47
CA TRP A 17 -25.42 12.22 -9.89
C TRP A 17 -25.77 13.01 -8.62
N TYR A 18 -24.88 12.99 -7.62
CA TYR A 18 -24.90 13.90 -6.47
C TYR A 18 -23.55 13.89 -5.74
N PRO A 19 -23.03 15.05 -5.30
CA PRO A 19 -21.72 15.11 -4.65
C PRO A 19 -21.73 14.48 -3.26
N ILE A 20 -20.75 13.60 -3.01
CA ILE A 20 -20.45 13.03 -1.69
C ILE A 20 -18.99 13.33 -1.35
N TYR A 21 -18.73 13.76 -0.11
CA TYR A 21 -17.38 14.02 0.37
C TYR A 21 -16.96 12.97 1.41
N GLY A 22 -15.69 12.57 1.37
CA GLY A 22 -15.15 11.56 2.29
C GLY A 22 -15.56 10.12 1.95
N GLY A 23 -15.97 9.87 0.71
CA GLY A 23 -16.29 8.53 0.22
C GLY A 23 -15.05 7.65 0.08
N MET A 24 -15.24 6.34 0.27
CA MET A 24 -14.19 5.32 0.14
C MET A 24 -13.64 5.23 -1.28
N GLN A 25 -14.52 5.36 -2.29
CA GLN A 25 -14.16 5.26 -3.71
C GLN A 25 -13.04 6.23 -4.10
N ASP A 26 -13.22 7.51 -3.82
CA ASP A 26 -12.25 8.55 -4.18
C ASP A 26 -10.98 8.44 -3.33
N TRP A 27 -11.12 8.04 -2.05
CA TRP A 27 -9.98 7.80 -1.18
C TRP A 27 -9.06 6.70 -1.72
N ASN A 28 -9.65 5.60 -2.20
CA ASN A 28 -8.90 4.50 -2.82
C ASN A 28 -8.08 4.96 -4.04
N TYR A 29 -8.68 5.78 -4.91
CA TYR A 29 -7.99 6.31 -6.08
C TYR A 29 -6.84 7.25 -5.69
N ILE A 30 -7.13 8.23 -4.83
CA ILE A 30 -6.20 9.32 -4.49
C ILE A 30 -5.05 8.84 -3.59
N HIS A 31 -5.35 7.98 -2.62
CA HIS A 31 -4.40 7.64 -1.55
C HIS A 31 -3.91 6.19 -1.60
N ALA A 32 -4.74 5.25 -2.03
CA ALA A 32 -4.41 3.83 -2.00
C ALA A 32 -3.86 3.29 -3.33
N GLY A 33 -4.03 4.02 -4.43
CA GLY A 33 -3.68 3.56 -5.77
C GLY A 33 -4.53 2.41 -6.30
N CYS A 34 -5.77 2.33 -5.80
CA CYS A 34 -6.76 1.35 -6.23
C CYS A 34 -7.87 2.05 -7.04
N PHE A 35 -8.26 1.45 -8.17
CA PHE A 35 -9.41 1.91 -8.94
C PHE A 35 -10.65 1.20 -8.40
N GLU A 36 -11.46 1.92 -7.62
CA GLU A 36 -12.68 1.40 -7.02
C GLU A 36 -13.92 1.91 -7.77
N LEU A 37 -14.94 1.06 -7.85
CA LEU A 37 -16.27 1.40 -8.38
C LEU A 37 -17.31 1.20 -7.28
N THR A 38 -18.27 2.11 -7.20
CA THR A 38 -19.50 1.92 -6.43
C THR A 38 -20.56 1.29 -7.32
N LEU A 39 -21.12 0.16 -6.89
CA LEU A 39 -22.15 -0.58 -7.63
C LEU A 39 -23.47 -0.50 -6.88
N GLU A 40 -24.42 0.24 -7.44
CA GLU A 40 -25.81 0.21 -7.00
C GLU A 40 -26.50 -0.98 -7.69
N ILE A 41 -26.87 -2.01 -6.93
CA ILE A 41 -27.30 -3.31 -7.50
C ILE A 41 -28.81 -3.54 -7.48
N SER A 42 -29.56 -2.75 -6.70
CA SER A 42 -31.00 -2.87 -6.48
C SER A 42 -31.59 -1.54 -6.02
N ASP A 43 -32.82 -1.24 -6.45
CA ASP A 43 -33.58 -0.08 -5.97
C ASP A 43 -34.14 -0.31 -4.56
N ASP A 44 -34.49 -1.56 -4.23
CA ASP A 44 -34.80 -1.95 -2.85
C ASP A 44 -33.49 -2.20 -2.10
N LYS A 45 -33.27 -1.39 -1.05
CA LYS A 45 -32.11 -1.50 -0.15
C LYS A 45 -32.17 -2.74 0.72
N TRP A 46 -33.36 -3.31 0.93
CA TRP A 46 -33.59 -4.46 1.80
C TRP A 46 -34.59 -5.45 1.16
N PRO A 47 -34.22 -6.06 0.02
CA PRO A 47 -35.11 -6.94 -0.73
C PRO A 47 -35.49 -8.17 0.10
N ASN A 48 -36.62 -8.80 -0.24
CA ASN A 48 -37.01 -10.03 0.42
C ASN A 48 -35.98 -11.14 0.12
N ALA A 49 -35.75 -12.04 1.08
CA ALA A 49 -34.88 -13.19 0.90
C ALA A 49 -35.24 -14.04 -0.35
N THR A 50 -36.52 -14.05 -0.75
CA THR A 50 -37.00 -14.74 -1.95
C THR A 50 -36.47 -14.14 -3.26
N GLU A 51 -36.03 -12.88 -3.27
CA GLU A 51 -35.54 -12.17 -4.47
C GLU A 51 -34.02 -12.33 -4.67
N LEU A 52 -33.29 -12.75 -3.63
CA LEU A 52 -31.83 -12.90 -3.68
C LEU A 52 -31.32 -13.83 -4.80
N PRO A 53 -31.95 -14.98 -5.10
CA PRO A 53 -31.52 -15.82 -6.21
C PRO A 53 -31.59 -15.10 -7.56
N THR A 54 -32.62 -14.27 -7.77
CA THR A 54 -32.79 -13.50 -9.00
C THR A 54 -31.76 -12.38 -9.10
N LEU A 55 -31.53 -11.64 -8.02
CA LEU A 55 -30.48 -10.61 -7.95
C LEU A 55 -29.10 -11.20 -8.22
N TRP A 56 -28.83 -12.40 -7.69
CA TRP A 56 -27.60 -13.13 -7.98
C TRP A 56 -27.46 -13.43 -9.48
N GLU A 57 -28.47 -14.04 -10.11
CA GLU A 57 -28.40 -14.38 -11.54
C GLU A 57 -28.25 -13.14 -12.42
N TYR A 58 -28.85 -12.01 -12.05
CA TYR A 58 -28.69 -10.74 -12.77
C TYR A 58 -27.26 -10.16 -12.69
N ASN A 59 -26.55 -10.37 -11.58
CA ASN A 59 -25.24 -9.73 -11.35
C ASN A 59 -24.05 -10.68 -11.57
N LYS A 60 -24.27 -11.99 -11.54
CA LYS A 60 -23.21 -13.03 -11.62
C LYS A 60 -22.25 -12.81 -12.77
N LEU A 61 -22.76 -12.67 -14.00
CA LEU A 61 -21.90 -12.50 -15.18
C LEU A 61 -21.18 -11.15 -15.16
N SER A 62 -21.85 -10.08 -14.72
CA SER A 62 -21.26 -8.75 -14.60
C SER A 62 -20.08 -8.72 -13.63
N MET A 63 -20.20 -9.38 -12.47
CA MET A 63 -19.09 -9.48 -11.51
C MET A 63 -17.90 -10.27 -12.08
N LEU A 64 -18.16 -11.37 -12.77
CA LEU A 64 -17.11 -12.17 -13.41
C LEU A 64 -16.43 -11.38 -14.54
N HIS A 65 -17.20 -10.66 -15.35
CA HIS A 65 -16.66 -9.80 -16.40
C HIS A 65 -15.85 -8.65 -15.84
N LEU A 66 -16.28 -8.02 -14.74
CA LEU A 66 -15.51 -6.95 -14.09
C LEU A 66 -14.12 -7.45 -13.68
N VAL A 67 -14.05 -8.59 -12.98
CA VAL A 67 -12.76 -9.20 -12.58
C VAL A 67 -11.94 -9.59 -13.81
N ALA A 68 -12.56 -10.21 -14.81
CA ALA A 68 -11.88 -10.63 -16.03
C ALA A 68 -11.31 -9.45 -16.82
N SER A 69 -12.04 -8.34 -16.94
CA SER A 69 -11.59 -7.14 -17.64
C SER A 69 -10.41 -6.48 -16.94
N VAL A 70 -10.41 -6.45 -15.60
CA VAL A 70 -9.29 -5.87 -14.82
C VAL A 70 -8.00 -6.67 -15.01
N VAL A 71 -8.07 -8.01 -15.04
CA VAL A 71 -6.86 -8.84 -15.23
C VAL A 71 -6.37 -8.89 -16.68
N LYS A 72 -7.24 -8.59 -17.64
CA LYS A 72 -6.96 -8.66 -19.08
C LYS A 72 -6.61 -7.32 -19.72
N SER A 73 -6.58 -6.22 -18.98
CA SER A 73 -6.37 -4.88 -19.55
C SER A 73 -5.17 -4.16 -18.94
N GLY A 74 -4.73 -3.09 -19.62
CA GLY A 74 -3.67 -2.22 -19.14
C GLY A 74 -2.27 -2.80 -19.29
N ILE A 75 -1.35 -2.28 -18.48
CA ILE A 75 0.04 -2.70 -18.44
C ILE A 75 0.41 -3.21 -17.05
N HIS A 76 1.35 -4.15 -17.02
CA HIS A 76 1.98 -4.59 -15.79
C HIS A 76 3.42 -4.98 -16.06
N GLY A 77 4.24 -5.03 -15.02
CA GLY A 77 5.62 -5.45 -15.17
C GLY A 77 6.43 -5.24 -13.92
N ARG A 78 7.74 -5.38 -14.06
CA ARG A 78 8.71 -5.22 -12.98
C ARG A 78 9.86 -4.31 -13.38
N ILE A 79 10.46 -3.66 -12.40
CA ILE A 79 11.54 -2.69 -12.63
C ILE A 79 12.82 -3.17 -11.96
N PHE A 80 13.89 -3.31 -12.72
CA PHE A 80 15.17 -3.84 -12.27
C PHE A 80 16.29 -2.82 -12.44
N SER A 81 17.33 -2.93 -11.61
CA SER A 81 18.60 -2.26 -11.87
C SER A 81 19.46 -3.07 -12.85
N SER A 82 20.10 -2.41 -13.82
CA SER A 82 21.06 -3.06 -14.71
C SER A 82 22.36 -3.50 -14.01
N ASP A 83 22.79 -2.78 -12.96
CA ASP A 83 24.08 -3.06 -12.29
C ASP A 83 24.06 -4.30 -11.38
N SER A 84 22.92 -4.54 -10.75
CA SER A 84 22.74 -5.55 -9.71
C SER A 84 21.72 -6.62 -10.08
N GLY A 85 20.94 -6.41 -11.14
CA GLY A 85 19.83 -7.27 -11.54
C GLY A 85 18.68 -7.32 -10.53
N LYS A 86 18.73 -6.48 -9.48
CA LYS A 86 17.75 -6.51 -8.38
C LYS A 86 16.50 -5.70 -8.73
N PRO A 87 15.32 -6.10 -8.21
CA PRO A 87 14.13 -5.27 -8.27
C PRO A 87 14.37 -3.96 -7.50
N ILE A 88 13.89 -2.84 -8.05
CA ILE A 88 14.01 -1.51 -7.45
C ILE A 88 12.63 -0.84 -7.30
N PRO A 89 12.35 -0.16 -6.17
CA PRO A 89 11.04 0.48 -5.90
C PRO A 89 10.88 1.80 -6.67
N ALA A 90 10.91 1.69 -7.99
CA ALA A 90 10.80 2.80 -8.93
C ALA A 90 9.35 3.27 -9.11
N SER A 91 9.16 4.37 -9.82
CA SER A 91 7.85 4.92 -10.18
C SER A 91 7.61 4.81 -11.69
N ILE A 92 6.35 4.66 -12.06
CA ILE A 92 5.87 4.66 -13.45
C ILE A 92 4.94 5.85 -13.64
N ASP A 93 5.21 6.64 -14.67
CA ASP A 93 4.35 7.72 -15.13
C ASP A 93 3.88 7.44 -16.56
N ILE A 94 2.63 7.80 -16.86
CA ILE A 94 2.08 7.74 -18.21
C ILE A 94 1.91 9.17 -18.70
N LYS A 95 2.53 9.51 -19.83
CA LYS A 95 2.45 10.88 -20.37
C LYS A 95 0.99 11.26 -20.64
N GLY A 96 0.59 12.42 -20.12
CA GLY A 96 -0.77 12.94 -20.25
C GLY A 96 -1.74 12.49 -19.13
N ILE A 97 -1.34 11.53 -18.30
CA ILE A 97 -2.13 11.09 -17.15
C ILE A 97 -1.45 11.56 -15.87
N ASN A 98 -2.10 12.45 -15.12
CA ASN A 98 -1.57 13.02 -13.88
C ASN A 98 -1.72 12.05 -12.69
N TYR A 99 -1.03 10.90 -12.78
CA TYR A 99 -1.02 9.89 -11.73
C TYR A 99 0.27 9.07 -11.78
N THR A 100 1.04 9.10 -10.69
CA THR A 100 2.28 8.32 -10.57
C THR A 100 2.01 6.99 -9.87
N ILE A 101 2.36 5.88 -10.53
CA ILE A 101 2.28 4.54 -9.97
C ILE A 101 3.60 4.24 -9.25
N LYS A 102 3.52 3.83 -7.99
CA LYS A 102 4.68 3.34 -7.23
C LYS A 102 4.78 1.83 -7.38
N ALA A 103 5.92 1.32 -7.85
CA ALA A 103 6.15 -0.11 -7.90
C ALA A 103 6.28 -0.68 -6.47
N GLY A 104 5.87 -1.93 -6.28
CA GLY A 104 5.91 -2.61 -4.99
C GLY A 104 7.33 -2.73 -4.44
N GLU A 105 7.51 -2.52 -3.14
CA GLU A 105 8.85 -2.38 -2.54
C GLU A 105 9.72 -3.64 -2.67
N THR A 106 9.13 -4.82 -2.47
CA THR A 106 9.85 -6.10 -2.44
C THR A 106 10.17 -6.63 -3.83
N PHE A 107 9.21 -6.54 -4.74
CA PHE A 107 9.27 -7.22 -6.03
C PHE A 107 9.36 -6.25 -7.21
N ALA A 108 9.28 -4.94 -6.97
CA ALA A 108 9.26 -3.89 -7.98
C ALA A 108 8.17 -4.10 -9.05
N ASN A 109 7.09 -4.81 -8.71
CA ASN A 109 5.98 -5.02 -9.62
C ASN A 109 5.06 -3.80 -9.64
N TYR A 110 4.51 -3.50 -10.79
CA TYR A 110 3.52 -2.43 -10.96
C TYR A 110 2.39 -2.91 -11.86
N HIS A 111 1.23 -2.29 -11.70
CA HIS A 111 0.04 -2.53 -12.50
C HIS A 111 -0.62 -1.19 -12.81
N ARG A 112 -1.05 -0.99 -14.04
CA ARG A 112 -1.76 0.21 -14.45
C ARG A 112 -2.81 -0.11 -15.51
N LEU A 113 -4.08 0.02 -15.12
CA LEU A 113 -5.20 -0.01 -16.06
C LEU A 113 -5.13 1.19 -17.01
N LEU A 114 -5.33 0.91 -18.30
CA LEU A 114 -5.32 1.87 -19.40
C LEU A 114 -6.33 1.42 -20.45
N ALA A 115 -6.91 2.37 -21.16
CA ALA A 115 -7.86 2.08 -22.24
C ALA A 115 -7.13 1.47 -23.45
N PRO A 116 -7.65 0.38 -24.06
CA PRO A 116 -7.06 -0.22 -25.25
C PRO A 116 -7.23 0.68 -26.48
N GLY A 117 -6.47 0.41 -27.53
CA GLY A 117 -6.52 1.14 -28.81
C GLY A 117 -5.72 2.44 -28.85
N GLU A 118 -5.12 2.83 -27.72
CA GLU A 118 -4.34 4.07 -27.60
C GLU A 118 -2.82 3.84 -27.60
N ASN A 119 -2.08 4.90 -27.95
CA ASN A 119 -0.63 4.97 -27.87
C ASN A 119 -0.21 5.66 -26.58
N TYR A 120 0.54 4.97 -25.74
CA TYR A 120 1.02 5.51 -24.46
C TYR A 120 2.54 5.66 -24.48
N GLU A 121 3.03 6.78 -23.94
CA GLU A 121 4.44 6.92 -23.54
C GLU A 121 4.54 6.63 -22.04
N VAL A 122 5.22 5.54 -21.71
CA VAL A 122 5.43 5.05 -20.34
C VAL A 122 6.84 5.42 -19.90
N ILE A 123 6.96 6.00 -18.71
CA ILE A 123 8.21 6.54 -18.18
C ILE A 123 8.49 5.88 -16.84
N ALA A 124 9.63 5.19 -16.71
CA ALA A 124 10.10 4.62 -15.47
C ALA A 124 11.18 5.50 -14.84
N THR A 125 11.02 5.86 -13.56
CA THR A 125 11.91 6.77 -12.84
C THR A 125 12.31 6.22 -11.47
N MET A 126 13.56 6.46 -11.08
CA MET A 126 14.06 6.16 -9.74
C MET A 126 15.21 7.11 -9.42
N THR A 127 15.25 7.62 -8.18
CA THR A 127 16.35 8.48 -7.73
C THR A 127 17.69 7.75 -7.85
N GLY A 128 18.68 8.39 -8.49
CA GLY A 128 19.98 7.79 -8.74
C GLY A 128 20.06 6.90 -9.99
N TYR A 129 18.99 6.84 -10.79
CA TYR A 129 18.93 6.12 -12.05
C TYR A 129 18.54 7.04 -13.20
N THR A 130 19.01 6.71 -14.41
CA THR A 130 18.60 7.39 -15.64
C THR A 130 17.17 6.95 -15.99
N PRO A 131 16.21 7.88 -16.16
CA PRO A 131 14.86 7.54 -16.56
C PRO A 131 14.82 6.80 -17.89
N LYS A 132 13.93 5.79 -18.01
CA LYS A 132 13.65 5.13 -19.30
C LYS A 132 12.25 5.44 -19.77
N ARG A 133 12.12 5.65 -21.08
CA ARG A 133 10.87 5.95 -21.77
C ARG A 133 10.64 4.91 -22.84
N THR A 134 9.39 4.48 -23.00
CA THR A 134 9.00 3.57 -24.07
C THR A 134 7.62 3.96 -24.57
N GLN A 135 7.38 3.73 -25.86
CA GLN A 135 6.08 3.93 -26.47
C GLN A 135 5.45 2.57 -26.74
N ILE A 136 4.19 2.42 -26.35
CA ILE A 136 3.43 1.19 -26.56
C ILE A 136 2.11 1.51 -27.26
N VAL A 137 1.66 0.58 -28.10
CA VAL A 137 0.28 0.56 -28.61
C VAL A 137 -0.45 -0.49 -27.79
N LEU A 138 -1.38 -0.06 -26.94
CA LEU A 138 -2.09 -0.98 -26.07
C LEU A 138 -3.22 -1.67 -26.85
N LYS A 139 -3.17 -3.00 -26.92
CA LYS A 139 -4.24 -3.80 -27.52
C LYS A 139 -5.31 -4.11 -26.46
N GLU A 140 -6.33 -4.86 -26.86
CA GLU A 140 -7.38 -5.36 -25.95
C GLU A 140 -6.83 -6.21 -24.80
N GLU A 141 -5.66 -6.83 -24.97
CA GLU A 141 -5.02 -7.68 -23.97
C GLU A 141 -3.97 -6.92 -23.16
N ALA A 142 -3.84 -7.31 -21.89
CA ALA A 142 -2.85 -6.78 -20.96
C ALA A 142 -1.44 -6.98 -21.52
N THR A 143 -0.62 -5.93 -21.40
CA THR A 143 0.75 -5.94 -21.91
C THR A 143 1.75 -6.01 -20.77
N SER A 144 2.60 -7.04 -20.81
CA SER A 144 3.76 -7.13 -19.92
C SER A 144 4.85 -6.17 -20.40
N LEU A 145 5.27 -5.26 -19.52
CA LEU A 145 6.25 -4.22 -19.81
C LEU A 145 7.24 -4.10 -18.66
N ASP A 146 8.40 -4.71 -18.80
CA ASP A 146 9.46 -4.60 -17.81
C ASP A 146 10.41 -3.45 -18.14
N PHE A 147 10.98 -2.84 -17.11
CA PHE A 147 12.00 -1.81 -17.23
C PHE A 147 13.29 -2.24 -16.55
N ILE A 148 14.42 -1.93 -17.18
CA ILE A 148 15.75 -2.09 -16.58
C ILE A 148 16.36 -0.69 -16.52
N LEU A 149 16.53 -0.10 -15.35
CA LEU A 149 17.09 1.24 -15.21
C LEU A 149 18.60 1.19 -14.98
N ASP A 150 19.30 2.16 -15.56
CA ASP A 150 20.76 2.28 -15.47
C ASP A 150 21.13 3.30 -14.38
N PRO A 151 21.97 2.95 -13.39
CA PRO A 151 22.41 3.90 -12.37
C PRO A 151 23.10 5.11 -13.01
N VAL A 152 22.86 6.30 -12.46
CA VAL A 152 23.60 7.50 -12.84
C VAL A 152 25.02 7.34 -12.28
N ILE A 153 25.99 7.03 -13.14
CA ILE A 153 27.39 7.04 -12.76
C ILE A 153 27.80 8.52 -12.60
N ALA A 154 27.96 8.97 -11.37
CA ALA A 154 28.64 10.23 -11.11
C ALA A 154 30.11 10.06 -11.52
N ALA A 155 30.47 10.60 -12.68
CA ALA A 155 31.87 10.78 -13.05
C ALA A 155 32.45 11.84 -12.09
N ASN A 156 33.04 11.39 -10.98
CA ASN A 156 34.00 12.23 -10.28
C ASN A 156 35.22 12.36 -11.19
N ALA A 157 35.74 13.58 -11.32
CA ALA A 157 36.88 13.92 -12.16
C ALA A 157 38.20 13.22 -11.78
N ASP A 158 38.20 12.42 -10.71
CA ASP A 158 39.29 11.53 -10.33
C ASP A 158 38.71 10.11 -10.26
N GLY A 159 39.23 9.19 -11.07
CA GLY A 159 38.70 7.86 -11.35
C GLY A 159 38.59 6.91 -10.14
N PHE A 160 37.74 7.24 -9.18
CA PHE A 160 37.32 6.39 -8.07
C PHE A 160 35.81 6.29 -8.07
N LEU A 161 35.31 5.07 -8.31
CA LEU A 161 33.90 4.70 -8.26
C LEU A 161 33.38 4.81 -6.82
N LEU A 162 32.99 6.00 -6.38
CA LEU A 162 32.24 6.15 -5.14
C LEU A 162 30.79 5.75 -5.38
N LYS A 163 30.51 4.47 -5.17
CA LYS A 163 29.15 3.96 -4.98
C LYS A 163 28.55 4.70 -3.79
N ARG A 164 27.74 5.73 -4.05
CA ARG A 164 27.05 6.49 -3.01
C ARG A 164 26.04 5.57 -2.35
N TRP A 165 26.38 5.09 -1.17
CA TRP A 165 25.49 4.27 -0.35
C TRP A 165 24.26 5.10 0.01
N ASP A 166 23.07 4.60 -0.33
CA ASP A 166 21.85 5.14 0.24
C ASP A 166 21.77 4.69 1.71
N TYR A 167 22.08 5.63 2.61
CA TYR A 167 22.05 5.40 4.05
C TYR A 167 20.62 5.37 4.62
N SER A 168 19.57 5.45 3.80
CA SER A 168 18.17 5.29 4.23
C SER A 168 17.95 3.93 4.94
N PHE A 169 18.55 2.86 4.42
CA PHE A 169 18.52 1.52 5.01
C PHE A 169 19.19 1.45 6.39
N LEU A 170 20.33 2.13 6.56
CA LEU A 170 21.05 2.21 7.84
C LEU A 170 20.28 3.05 8.87
N ARG A 171 19.57 4.08 8.40
CA ARG A 171 18.73 4.95 9.22
C ARG A 171 17.49 4.22 9.75
N TRP A 172 16.92 3.29 8.97
CA TRP A 172 15.83 2.40 9.40
C TRP A 172 16.30 1.34 10.41
N TRP A 173 17.52 0.81 10.26
CA TRP A 173 18.10 -0.13 11.23
C TRP A 173 18.43 0.57 12.56
N GLN A 174 18.98 1.78 12.52
CA GLN A 174 19.27 2.57 13.73
C GLN A 174 17.99 2.84 14.54
N SER A 175 16.92 3.32 13.92
CA SER A 175 15.68 3.65 14.64
C SER A 175 15.04 2.43 15.32
N ASN A 176 15.02 1.26 14.68
CA ASN A 176 14.48 0.04 15.27
C ASN A 176 15.33 -0.49 16.44
N LEU A 177 16.67 -0.44 16.33
CA LEU A 177 17.57 -0.80 17.43
C LEU A 177 17.41 0.13 18.65
N PHE A 178 17.23 1.45 18.43
CA PHE A 178 16.99 2.40 19.50
C PHE A 178 15.67 2.10 20.24
N VAL A 179 14.60 1.75 19.51
CA VAL A 179 13.30 1.39 20.13
C VAL A 179 13.45 0.12 20.97
N ILE A 180 14.12 -0.91 20.45
CA ILE A 180 14.38 -2.16 21.19
C ILE A 180 15.22 -1.89 22.46
N LEU A 181 16.27 -1.07 22.35
CA LEU A 181 17.12 -0.70 23.48
C LEU A 181 16.35 0.07 24.56
N ILE A 182 15.48 1.00 24.16
CA ILE A 182 14.62 1.77 25.08
C ILE A 182 13.65 0.83 25.83
N LEU A 183 13.05 -0.14 25.14
CA LEU A 183 12.15 -1.12 25.76
C LEU A 183 12.88 -2.01 26.77
N ILE A 184 14.09 -2.46 26.44
CA ILE A 184 14.93 -3.26 27.36
C ILE A 184 15.32 -2.44 28.60
N LEU A 185 15.77 -1.20 28.42
CA LEU A 185 16.12 -0.30 29.54
C LEU A 185 14.92 0.00 30.44
N ALA A 186 13.75 0.27 29.86
CA ALA A 186 12.52 0.51 30.61
C ALA A 186 12.10 -0.74 31.43
N PHE A 187 12.23 -1.94 30.84
CA PHE A 187 11.96 -3.20 31.53
C PHE A 187 12.91 -3.43 32.72
N LEU A 188 14.22 -3.21 32.53
CA LEU A 188 15.23 -3.33 33.58
C LEU A 188 15.02 -2.29 34.71
N LEU A 189 14.69 -1.04 34.36
CA LEU A 189 14.32 0.00 35.32
C LEU A 189 13.07 -0.41 36.12
N GLY A 190 12.05 -0.98 35.46
CA GLY A 190 10.86 -1.49 36.13
C GLY A 190 11.17 -2.59 37.16
N ILE A 191 12.06 -3.53 36.82
CA ILE A 191 12.54 -4.56 37.74
C ILE A 191 13.29 -3.92 38.92
N PHE A 192 14.18 -2.96 38.66
CA PHE A 192 14.98 -2.31 39.69
C PHE A 192 14.11 -1.49 40.66
N LEU A 193 13.14 -0.75 40.14
CA LEU A 193 12.17 0.01 40.94
C LEU A 193 11.27 -0.91 41.76
N LYS A 194 10.85 -2.06 41.21
CA LYS A 194 10.08 -3.08 41.95
C LYS A 194 10.92 -3.69 43.08
N LYS A 195 12.19 -4.02 42.82
CA LYS A 195 13.13 -4.56 43.82
C LYS A 195 13.42 -3.53 44.93
N SER A 196 13.61 -2.27 44.58
CA SER A 196 13.78 -1.15 45.52
C SER A 196 12.55 -0.95 46.42
N ARG A 197 11.33 -1.00 45.86
CA ARG A 197 10.08 -0.93 46.65
C ARG A 197 9.89 -2.11 47.60
N VAL A 198 10.30 -3.32 47.20
CA VAL A 198 10.25 -4.52 48.05
C VAL A 198 11.26 -4.42 49.20
N LEU A 199 12.49 -3.94 48.92
CA LEU A 199 13.52 -3.71 49.94
C LEU A 199 13.12 -2.62 50.94
N ASN A 200 12.50 -1.53 50.49
CA ASN A 200 11.98 -0.48 51.39
C ASN A 200 10.78 -0.96 52.23
N ARG A 201 9.90 -1.82 51.70
CA ARG A 201 8.82 -2.45 52.49
C ARG A 201 9.36 -3.40 53.58
N SER A 202 10.47 -4.07 53.34
CA SER A 202 11.11 -4.94 54.34
C SER A 202 11.69 -4.14 55.52
N LYS A 203 12.08 -2.88 55.34
CA LYS A 203 12.59 -2.02 56.41
C LYS A 203 11.50 -1.47 57.34
N HIS A 204 10.22 -1.56 56.95
CA HIS A 204 9.09 -0.99 57.68
C HIS A 204 8.18 -2.00 58.40
N ARG A 205 8.58 -3.27 58.58
CA ARG A 205 7.86 -4.19 59.48
C ARG A 205 8.27 -3.94 60.94
N PRO A 206 7.37 -3.52 61.85
CA PRO A 206 7.67 -3.52 63.28
C PRO A 206 7.62 -4.96 63.82
N ASN A 207 8.57 -5.32 64.68
CA ASN A 207 8.52 -6.55 65.49
C ASN A 207 7.36 -6.46 66.49
N GLY A 208 6.21 -7.01 66.13
CA GLY A 208 5.07 -7.20 67.03
C GLY A 208 5.30 -8.38 67.97
N GLY A 209 5.96 -8.13 69.09
CA GLY A 209 6.04 -9.09 70.21
C GLY A 209 4.67 -9.25 70.88
N SER A 210 4.12 -10.47 70.80
CA SER A 210 2.90 -10.87 71.52
C SER A 210 3.18 -11.01 73.01
N LYS A 211 2.52 -10.20 73.84
CA LYS A 211 2.38 -10.45 75.29
C LYS A 211 1.05 -11.19 75.52
N ARG A 212 1.12 -12.43 75.97
CA ARG A 212 -0.04 -13.21 76.45
C ARG A 212 -0.52 -12.65 77.80
N PRO A 213 -1.84 -12.61 78.06
CA PRO A 213 -2.37 -12.58 79.42
C PRO A 213 -2.55 -14.00 79.97
N SER A 214 -2.16 -14.20 81.22
CA SER A 214 -2.37 -15.41 82.02
C SER A 214 -3.73 -15.38 82.72
N LEU A 215 -4.53 -16.44 82.59
CA LEU A 215 -5.62 -16.78 83.51
C LEU A 215 -5.83 -18.31 83.55
N VAL A 216 -5.84 -18.80 84.79
CA VAL A 216 -6.15 -20.14 85.36
C VAL A 216 -5.19 -21.28 85.03
#